data_AF-A0A4Q2Z9V5-F1
#
_entry.id   AF-A0A4Q2Z9V5-F1
#
_cell.length_a   1.000
_cell.length_b   1.000
_cell.length_c   1.000
_cell.angle_alpha   90.00
_cell.angle_beta   90.00
_cell.angle_gamma   90.00
#
_symmetry.space_group_name_H-M   'P 1'
#
loop_
_entity.id
_entity.type
_entity.pdbx_description
1 polymer ?
#
loop_
_entity_poly.entity_id
_entity_poly.type
_entity_poly.pdbx_seq_one_letter_code
_entity_poly.pdbx_strand_id
1 'polypeptide(L)'
;ARLGDELGFVAETVPPVMLNGWVISSSRIRDHLRAGQPREAAALLTRPFAISGVVEHGAQLGRTLGYPTANMRLGNYLRPAYGIYAVRGVLPDGRVLDGVANLGIRPSFEPPEELLESFLFDFAEDLYGQHIEVALLDYIRPEAKFDDLESLKVQMDKDAAIARTLLARS
;
A
#
# COMPACT_ATOMS: atom_id res chain seq x y z
N ALA A 1 5.28 37.79 12.78
CA ALA A 1 4.72 39.06 13.29
C ALA A 1 4.43 40.06 12.16
N ARG A 2 5.42 40.46 11.33
CA ARG A 2 5.25 41.51 10.31
C ARG A 2 4.01 41.41 9.41
N LEU A 3 3.67 40.21 8.92
CA LEU A 3 2.49 40.01 8.04
C LEU A 3 1.15 40.07 8.79
N GLY A 4 1.12 39.75 10.09
CA GLY A 4 -0.12 39.76 10.89
C GLY A 4 -0.54 41.17 11.29
N ASP A 5 0.44 42.02 11.63
CA ASP A 5 0.22 43.41 12.02
C ASP A 5 -0.28 44.28 10.83
N GLU A 6 0.16 43.98 9.62
CA GLU A 6 -0.24 44.73 8.40
C GLU A 6 -1.62 44.30 7.84
N LEU A 7 -2.07 43.07 8.12
CA LEU A 7 -3.26 42.46 7.49
C LEU A 7 -4.38 42.10 8.47
N GLY A 8 -4.23 42.45 9.76
CA GLY A 8 -5.30 42.31 10.76
C GLY A 8 -5.60 40.88 11.21
N PHE A 9 -4.63 39.96 11.13
CA PHE A 9 -4.77 38.60 11.63
C PHE A 9 -3.68 38.24 12.66
N VAL A 10 -4.05 37.38 13.61
CA VAL A 10 -3.11 36.84 14.60
C VAL A 10 -2.49 35.57 14.07
N ALA A 11 -1.16 35.50 14.08
CA ALA A 11 -0.42 34.28 13.75
C ALA A 11 0.13 33.66 15.03
N GLU A 12 -0.23 32.41 15.29
CA GLU A 12 0.29 31.62 16.40
C GLU A 12 1.22 30.53 15.84
N THR A 13 2.45 30.47 16.36
CA THR A 13 3.42 29.46 15.95
C THR A 13 3.19 28.18 16.76
N VAL A 14 2.74 27.13 16.08
CA VAL A 14 2.69 25.79 16.69
C VAL A 14 4.09 25.16 16.60
N PRO A 15 4.70 24.72 17.72
CA PRO A 15 5.99 24.05 17.69
C PRO A 15 5.89 22.70 16.95
N PRO A 16 7.00 22.22 16.35
CA PRO A 16 7.00 20.94 15.67
C PRO A 16 6.69 19.79 16.63
N VAL A 17 5.85 18.85 16.18
CA VAL A 17 5.59 17.62 16.92
C VAL A 17 6.79 16.68 16.76
N MET A 18 7.22 16.07 17.87
CA MET A 18 8.41 15.21 17.92
C MET A 18 8.01 13.77 18.26
N LEU A 19 8.63 12.80 17.61
CA LEU A 19 8.58 11.38 18.00
C LEU A 19 10.00 10.84 18.11
N ASN A 20 10.35 10.24 19.25
CA ASN A 20 11.68 9.68 19.53
C ASN A 20 12.86 10.64 19.22
N GLY A 21 12.68 11.93 19.52
CA GLY A 21 13.71 12.96 19.27
C GLY A 21 13.73 13.51 17.85
N TRP A 22 12.82 13.08 16.97
CA TRP A 22 12.79 13.52 15.57
C TRP A 22 11.48 14.21 15.17
N VAL A 23 11.57 15.32 14.44
CA VAL A 23 10.42 16.11 13.95
C VAL A 23 9.51 15.29 13.04
N ILE A 24 8.25 15.09 13.39
CA ILE A 24 7.27 14.48 12.48
C ILE A 24 7.07 15.42 11.29
N SER A 25 7.38 14.95 10.07
CA SER A 25 7.21 15.73 8.85
C SER A 25 6.78 14.86 7.67
N SER A 26 6.05 15.46 6.73
CA SER A 26 5.61 14.77 5.52
C SER A 26 6.80 14.27 4.68
N SER A 27 7.93 14.97 4.68
CA SER A 27 9.13 14.50 3.97
C SER A 27 9.64 13.20 4.56
N ARG A 28 9.79 13.11 5.89
CA ARG A 28 10.25 11.87 6.52
C ARG A 28 9.29 10.70 6.30
N ILE A 29 7.99 10.95 6.39
CA ILE A 29 6.97 9.93 6.06
C ILE A 29 7.16 9.41 4.63
N ARG A 30 7.33 10.32 3.66
CA ARG A 30 7.56 9.93 2.26
C ARG A 30 8.86 9.14 2.08
N ASP A 31 9.92 9.51 2.79
CA ASP A 31 11.21 8.84 2.70
C ASP A 31 11.13 7.40 3.24
N HIS A 32 10.46 7.18 4.38
CA HIS A 32 10.22 5.83 4.89
C HIS A 32 9.40 4.98 3.90
N LEU A 33 8.32 5.52 3.33
CA LEU A 33 7.50 4.79 2.35
C LEU A 33 8.31 4.42 1.10
N ARG A 34 9.13 5.34 0.58
CA ARG A 34 10.02 5.09 -0.57
C ARG A 34 11.15 4.12 -0.26
N ALA A 35 11.56 4.01 1.00
CA ALA A 35 12.56 3.06 1.46
C ALA A 35 11.99 1.67 1.79
N GLY A 36 10.69 1.43 1.57
CA GLY A 36 10.06 0.15 1.92
C GLY A 36 9.91 -0.05 3.43
N GLN A 37 9.70 1.04 4.18
CA GLN A 37 9.57 1.04 5.65
C GLN A 37 8.17 1.49 6.09
N PRO A 38 7.09 0.77 5.71
CA PRO A 38 5.73 1.19 6.01
C PRO A 38 5.41 1.29 7.51
N ARG A 39 6.01 0.44 8.36
CA ARG A 39 5.84 0.53 9.83
C ARG A 39 6.40 1.83 10.42
N GLU A 40 7.57 2.25 9.96
CA GLU A 40 8.17 3.51 10.40
C GLU A 40 7.32 4.71 9.97
N ALA A 41 6.82 4.68 8.73
CA ALA A 41 5.87 5.67 8.25
C ALA A 41 4.57 5.68 9.10
N ALA A 42 4.06 4.51 9.45
CA ALA A 42 2.84 4.36 10.24
C ALA A 42 3.01 4.92 11.67
N ALA A 43 4.18 4.74 12.29
CA ALA A 43 4.49 5.31 13.60
C ALA A 43 4.42 6.84 13.59
N LEU A 44 4.82 7.46 12.48
CA LEU A 44 4.74 8.92 12.29
C LEU A 44 3.34 9.41 11.90
N LEU A 45 2.60 8.62 11.13
CA LEU A 45 1.24 8.91 10.68
C LEU A 45 0.17 8.60 11.73
N THR A 46 0.54 7.85 12.78
CA THR A 46 -0.33 7.20 13.77
C THR A 46 -1.33 6.19 13.19
N ARG A 47 -1.17 5.84 11.91
CA ARG A 47 -1.94 4.82 11.19
C ARG A 47 -1.14 4.30 9.99
N PRO A 48 -1.40 3.09 9.48
CA PRO A 48 -0.81 2.62 8.23
C PRO A 48 -1.07 3.58 7.07
N PHE A 49 -0.11 3.67 6.15
CA PHE A 49 -0.37 4.31 4.86
C PHE A 49 -1.28 3.39 4.03
N ALA A 50 -2.35 3.95 3.49
CA ALA A 50 -3.33 3.20 2.73
C ALA A 50 -3.63 3.86 1.40
N ILE A 51 -3.93 3.01 0.41
CA ILE A 51 -4.29 3.39 -0.94
C ILE A 51 -5.77 3.02 -1.11
N SER A 52 -6.58 3.98 -1.54
CA SER A 52 -8.01 3.77 -1.73
C SER A 52 -8.41 4.07 -3.17
N GLY A 53 -9.40 3.32 -3.66
CA GLY A 53 -9.80 3.38 -5.06
C GLY A 53 -10.75 2.26 -5.44
N VAL A 54 -11.19 2.32 -6.70
CA VAL A 54 -12.11 1.33 -7.29
C VAL A 54 -11.31 0.12 -7.76
N VAL A 55 -11.83 -1.08 -7.47
CA VAL A 55 -11.25 -2.32 -7.99
C VAL A 55 -11.58 -2.48 -9.47
N GLU A 56 -10.55 -2.56 -10.29
CA GLU A 56 -10.63 -2.70 -11.73
C GLU A 56 -10.41 -4.16 -12.19
N HIS A 57 -10.88 -4.47 -13.40
CA HIS A 57 -10.59 -5.73 -14.04
C HIS A 57 -9.12 -5.76 -14.50
N GLY A 58 -8.34 -6.68 -13.94
CA GLY A 58 -6.95 -6.90 -14.36
C GLY A 58 -6.82 -7.98 -15.45
N ALA A 59 -5.58 -8.40 -15.73
CA ALA A 59 -5.27 -9.45 -16.72
C ALA A 59 -5.72 -10.88 -16.32
N GLN A 60 -6.37 -11.03 -15.16
CA GLN A 60 -6.90 -12.28 -14.60
C GLN A 60 -5.91 -13.46 -14.45
N LEU A 61 -4.61 -13.25 -14.71
CA LEU A 61 -3.56 -14.27 -14.56
C LEU A 61 -3.46 -14.82 -13.13
N GLY A 62 -3.63 -13.96 -12.12
CA GLY A 62 -3.64 -14.42 -10.73
C GLY A 62 -4.73 -15.47 -10.50
N ARG A 63 -5.93 -15.27 -11.06
CA ARG A 63 -7.06 -16.21 -10.90
C ARG A 63 -6.74 -17.60 -11.45
N THR A 64 -6.01 -17.70 -12.56
CA THR A 64 -5.62 -19.01 -13.12
C THR A 64 -4.59 -19.73 -12.24
N LEU A 65 -3.87 -19.00 -11.40
CA LEU A 65 -2.90 -19.53 -10.44
C LEU A 65 -3.49 -19.79 -9.04
N GLY A 66 -4.78 -19.46 -8.82
CA GLY A 66 -5.45 -19.57 -7.51
C GLY A 66 -5.37 -18.29 -6.65
N TYR A 67 -4.97 -17.16 -7.24
CA TYR A 67 -4.75 -15.87 -6.60
C TYR A 67 -5.65 -14.78 -7.22
N PRO A 68 -6.97 -14.76 -6.94
CA PRO A 68 -7.83 -13.68 -7.40
C PRO A 68 -7.35 -12.34 -6.81
N THR A 69 -6.86 -11.43 -7.65
CA THR A 69 -6.36 -10.12 -7.22
C THR A 69 -7.36 -9.00 -7.46
N ALA A 70 -7.53 -8.15 -6.46
CA ALA A 70 -8.14 -6.83 -6.60
C ALA A 70 -7.09 -5.86 -7.16
N ASN A 71 -7.34 -5.27 -8.32
CA ASN A 71 -6.40 -4.37 -8.99
C ASN A 71 -6.87 -2.93 -8.79
N MET A 72 -5.99 -2.05 -8.33
CA MET A 72 -6.28 -0.64 -8.10
C MET A 72 -5.19 0.22 -8.69
N ARG A 73 -5.56 1.29 -9.39
CA ARG A 73 -4.60 2.28 -9.89
C ARG A 73 -4.09 3.16 -8.76
N LEU A 74 -2.81 3.49 -8.81
CA LEU A 74 -2.18 4.39 -7.83
C LEU A 74 -2.58 5.86 -8.00
N GLY A 75 -2.91 6.30 -9.21
CA GLY A 75 -3.33 7.68 -9.47
C GLY A 75 -2.36 8.73 -8.92
N ASN A 76 -2.84 9.60 -8.01
CA ASN A 76 -2.07 10.70 -7.42
C ASN A 76 -1.42 10.37 -6.07
N TYR A 77 -1.52 9.11 -5.60
CA TYR A 77 -0.87 8.72 -4.36
C TYR A 77 0.65 8.87 -4.45
N LEU A 78 1.29 9.02 -3.29
CA LEU A 78 2.73 8.79 -3.19
C LEU A 78 3.06 7.41 -3.77
N ARG A 79 4.25 7.26 -4.36
CA ARG A 79 4.81 5.97 -4.76
C ARG A 79 5.72 5.46 -3.64
N PRO A 80 5.27 4.53 -2.78
CA PRO A 80 6.17 3.71 -1.94
C PRO A 80 7.16 2.92 -2.78
N ALA A 81 8.08 2.22 -2.13
CA ALA A 81 8.94 1.25 -2.83
C ALA A 81 8.09 0.24 -3.62
N TYR A 82 8.46 -0.03 -4.87
CA TYR A 82 7.81 -1.11 -5.62
C TYR A 82 8.25 -2.47 -5.11
N GLY A 83 7.29 -3.39 -5.01
CA GLY A 83 7.50 -4.71 -4.46
C GLY A 83 6.28 -5.28 -3.76
N ILE A 84 6.54 -6.32 -2.98
CA ILE A 84 5.52 -7.13 -2.32
C ILE A 84 5.34 -6.67 -0.89
N TYR A 85 4.08 -6.54 -0.47
CA TYR A 85 3.69 -6.06 0.85
C TYR A 85 2.74 -7.04 1.54
N ALA A 86 2.86 -7.15 2.87
CA ALA A 86 1.75 -7.61 3.70
C ALA A 86 0.76 -6.46 3.85
N VAL A 87 -0.52 -6.73 3.59
CA VAL A 87 -1.55 -5.69 3.50
C VAL A 87 -2.80 -6.06 4.28
N ARG A 88 -3.63 -5.03 4.54
CA ARG A 88 -4.97 -5.20 5.07
C ARG A 88 -5.96 -4.40 4.23
N GLY A 89 -6.92 -5.10 3.63
CA GLY A 89 -8.01 -4.51 2.86
C GLY A 89 -9.21 -4.18 3.74
N VAL A 90 -9.81 -3.01 3.55
CA VAL A 90 -11.07 -2.60 4.18
C VAL A 90 -12.14 -2.51 3.09
N LEU A 91 -13.20 -3.31 3.24
CA LEU A 91 -14.32 -3.38 2.30
C LEU A 91 -15.39 -2.31 2.60
N PRO A 92 -16.31 -2.02 1.67
CA PRO A 92 -17.36 -1.01 1.88
C PRO A 92 -18.29 -1.29 3.07
N ASP A 93 -18.45 -2.56 3.42
CA ASP A 93 -19.25 -3.01 4.56
C ASP A 93 -18.49 -3.01 5.89
N GLY A 94 -17.23 -2.54 5.88
CA GLY A 94 -16.38 -2.44 7.06
C GLY A 94 -15.63 -3.74 7.40
N ARG A 95 -15.80 -4.82 6.63
CA ARG A 95 -14.96 -6.02 6.80
C ARG A 95 -13.50 -5.68 6.54
N VAL A 96 -12.65 -6.32 7.33
CA VAL A 96 -11.20 -6.15 7.29
C VAL A 96 -10.58 -7.50 6.94
N LEU A 97 -9.82 -7.53 5.85
CA LEU A 97 -9.23 -8.75 5.31
C LEU A 97 -7.71 -8.59 5.24
N ASP A 98 -7.01 -9.58 5.76
CA ASP A 98 -5.56 -9.68 5.60
C ASP A 98 -5.22 -10.13 4.18
N GLY A 99 -4.04 -9.75 3.67
CA GLY A 99 -3.64 -10.09 2.31
C GLY A 99 -2.18 -9.88 2.02
N VAL A 100 -1.82 -10.17 0.76
CA VAL A 100 -0.53 -9.83 0.16
C VAL A 100 -0.77 -9.01 -1.09
N ALA A 101 0.03 -7.97 -1.31
CA ALA A 101 -0.11 -7.14 -2.51
C ALA A 101 1.21 -6.97 -3.25
N ASN A 102 1.14 -6.95 -4.57
CA ASN A 102 2.21 -6.38 -5.39
C ASN A 102 1.88 -4.91 -5.68
N LEU A 103 2.82 -4.03 -5.37
CA LEU A 103 2.80 -2.64 -5.80
C LEU A 103 3.89 -2.45 -6.87
N GLY A 104 3.49 -2.26 -8.12
CA GLY A 104 4.45 -2.27 -9.22
C GLY A 104 3.96 -1.62 -10.49
N ILE A 105 4.78 -1.69 -11.53
CA ILE A 105 4.48 -1.17 -12.87
C ILE A 105 4.18 -2.35 -13.79
N ARG A 106 3.07 -2.28 -14.52
CA ARG A 106 2.81 -3.21 -15.63
C ARG A 106 3.30 -2.62 -16.95
N PRO A 107 4.49 -3.04 -17.46
CA PRO A 107 5.05 -2.49 -18.69
C PRO A 107 4.28 -2.93 -19.95
N SER A 108 3.40 -3.93 -19.85
CA SER A 108 2.60 -4.43 -20.96
C SER A 108 1.39 -3.56 -21.31
N PHE A 109 1.09 -2.52 -20.51
CA PHE A 109 0.08 -1.51 -20.81
C PHE A 109 0.72 -0.33 -21.54
N GLU A 110 -0.01 0.32 -22.43
CA GLU A 110 0.42 1.54 -23.11
C GLU A 110 -0.61 2.66 -22.89
N PRO A 111 -0.28 3.68 -22.07
CA PRO A 111 0.97 3.88 -21.34
C PRO A 111 1.15 2.89 -20.17
N PRO A 112 2.39 2.67 -19.68
CA PRO A 112 2.63 1.84 -18.50
C PRO A 112 1.82 2.33 -17.30
N GLU A 113 1.12 1.41 -16.63
CA GLU A 113 0.28 1.73 -15.48
C GLU A 113 0.89 1.22 -14.17
N GLU A 114 0.82 2.06 -13.13
CA GLU A 114 1.18 1.73 -11.76
C GLU A 114 -0.04 1.14 -11.04
N LEU A 115 0.08 -0.11 -10.61
CA LEU A 115 -1.01 -0.86 -10.00
C LEU A 115 -0.63 -1.38 -8.61
N LEU A 116 -1.63 -1.40 -7.74
CA LEU A 116 -1.66 -2.20 -6.54
C LEU A 116 -2.54 -3.43 -6.81
N GLU A 117 -1.94 -4.60 -6.80
CA GLU A 117 -2.60 -5.88 -7.02
C GLU A 117 -2.64 -6.67 -5.73
N SER A 118 -3.81 -6.74 -5.10
CA SER A 118 -3.96 -7.33 -3.76
C SER A 118 -4.68 -8.67 -3.83
N PHE A 119 -4.06 -9.72 -3.31
CA PHE A 119 -4.72 -10.98 -2.99
C PHE A 119 -5.16 -10.95 -1.52
N LEU A 120 -6.47 -10.83 -1.30
CA LEU A 120 -7.07 -10.86 0.04
C LEU A 120 -7.35 -12.31 0.43
N PHE A 121 -6.90 -12.68 1.62
CA PHE A 121 -6.98 -14.06 2.10
C PHE A 121 -8.40 -14.44 2.50
N ASP A 122 -8.70 -15.74 2.30
CA ASP A 122 -9.91 -16.38 2.81
C ASP A 122 -11.21 -15.67 2.37
N PHE A 123 -11.16 -15.06 1.18
CA PHE A 123 -12.20 -14.24 0.57
C PHE A 123 -12.47 -14.69 -0.88
N ALA A 124 -13.76 -14.79 -1.25
CA ALA A 124 -14.18 -15.35 -2.53
C ALA A 124 -15.28 -14.54 -3.24
N GLU A 125 -15.69 -13.40 -2.70
CA GLU A 125 -16.70 -12.53 -3.33
C GLU A 125 -16.06 -11.66 -4.41
N ASP A 126 -16.91 -11.09 -5.29
CA ASP A 126 -16.46 -10.19 -6.34
C ASP A 126 -16.36 -8.75 -5.81
N LEU A 127 -15.19 -8.12 -5.99
CA LEU A 127 -14.94 -6.73 -5.61
C LEU A 127 -14.96 -5.77 -6.78
N TYR A 128 -15.13 -6.23 -8.03
CA TYR A 128 -15.06 -5.34 -9.19
C TYR A 128 -16.07 -4.19 -9.10
N GLY A 129 -15.60 -2.98 -9.40
CA GLY A 129 -16.40 -1.76 -9.30
C GLY A 129 -16.64 -1.26 -7.88
N GLN A 130 -16.22 -2.01 -6.85
CA GLN A 130 -16.31 -1.56 -5.46
C GLN A 130 -15.12 -0.68 -5.10
N HIS A 131 -15.37 0.30 -4.23
CA HIS A 131 -14.34 1.17 -3.69
C HIS A 131 -13.80 0.57 -2.38
N ILE A 132 -12.53 0.20 -2.35
CA ILE A 132 -11.88 -0.38 -1.17
C ILE A 132 -10.70 0.47 -0.72
N GLU A 133 -10.19 0.21 0.48
CA GLU A 133 -8.93 0.74 0.97
C GLU A 133 -7.97 -0.41 1.26
N VAL A 134 -6.69 -0.27 0.87
CA VAL A 134 -5.64 -1.25 1.14
C VAL A 134 -4.50 -0.58 1.87
N ALA A 135 -4.31 -0.97 3.13
CA ALA A 135 -3.23 -0.51 3.99
C ALA A 135 -1.95 -1.33 3.76
N LEU A 136 -0.81 -0.65 3.65
CA LEU A 136 0.52 -1.27 3.57
C LEU A 136 1.10 -1.41 4.99
N LEU A 137 1.28 -2.64 5.46
CA LEU A 137 1.71 -2.92 6.83
C LEU A 137 3.21 -3.22 6.90
N ASP A 138 3.68 -4.13 6.05
CA ASP A 138 5.08 -4.52 5.97
C ASP A 138 5.52 -4.67 4.52
N TYR A 139 6.77 -4.32 4.25
CA TYR A 139 7.44 -4.63 3.00
C TYR A 139 8.12 -6.00 3.10
N ILE A 140 7.87 -6.86 2.12
CA ILE A 140 8.38 -8.24 2.09
C ILE A 140 9.63 -8.33 1.22
N ARG A 141 9.56 -7.88 -0.04
CA ARG A 141 10.66 -7.97 -1.01
C ARG A 141 10.41 -7.10 -2.25
N PRO A 142 11.45 -6.77 -3.04
CA PRO A 142 11.26 -6.13 -4.34
C PRO A 142 10.59 -7.06 -5.37
N GLU A 143 10.06 -6.48 -6.45
CA GLU A 143 9.59 -7.22 -7.61
C GLU A 143 10.72 -8.06 -8.23
N ALA A 144 10.37 -9.22 -8.78
CA ALA A 144 11.31 -10.14 -9.41
C ALA A 144 10.70 -10.69 -10.71
N LYS A 145 11.56 -11.00 -11.68
CA LYS A 145 11.16 -11.73 -12.89
C LYS A 145 11.27 -13.23 -12.62
N PHE A 146 10.36 -13.99 -13.22
CA PHE A 146 10.33 -15.44 -13.14
C PHE A 146 10.36 -16.02 -14.55
N ASP A 147 11.12 -17.10 -14.72
CA ASP A 147 11.33 -17.72 -16.03
C ASP A 147 10.14 -18.59 -16.46
N ASP A 148 9.31 -19.02 -15.50
CA ASP A 148 8.13 -19.84 -15.73
C ASP A 148 7.01 -19.59 -14.69
N LEU A 149 5.83 -20.16 -14.95
CA LEU A 149 4.66 -19.99 -14.08
C LEU A 149 4.78 -20.75 -12.75
N GLU A 150 5.52 -21.86 -12.71
CA GLU A 150 5.67 -22.66 -11.49
C GLU A 150 6.57 -21.95 -10.47
N SER A 151 7.69 -21.38 -10.91
CA SER A 151 8.59 -20.57 -10.10
C SER A 151 7.91 -19.30 -9.58
N LEU A 152 7.08 -18.64 -10.41
CA LEU A 152 6.22 -17.55 -9.98
C LEU A 152 5.27 -18.01 -8.86
N LYS A 153 4.53 -19.10 -9.06
CA LYS A 153 3.57 -19.63 -8.09
C LYS A 153 4.23 -19.99 -6.76
N VAL A 154 5.36 -20.69 -6.80
CA VAL A 154 6.15 -21.03 -5.60
C VAL A 154 6.57 -19.77 -4.83
N GLN A 155 6.94 -18.69 -5.53
CA GLN A 155 7.26 -17.45 -4.85
C GLN A 155 6.02 -16.75 -4.28
N MET A 156 4.90 -16.75 -5.00
CA MET A 156 3.63 -16.21 -4.48
C MET A 156 3.17 -16.94 -3.21
N ASP A 157 3.30 -18.27 -3.16
CA ASP A 157 2.99 -19.08 -1.97
C ASP A 157 3.87 -18.68 -0.77
N LYS A 158 5.17 -18.44 -1.01
CA LYS A 158 6.10 -17.96 0.04
C LYS A 158 5.73 -16.57 0.53
N ASP A 159 5.42 -15.66 -0.40
CA ASP A 159 5.06 -14.28 -0.07
C ASP A 159 3.76 -14.24 0.76
N ALA A 160 2.76 -15.04 0.39
CA ALA A 160 1.52 -15.18 1.14
C ALA A 160 1.75 -15.75 2.55
N ALA A 161 2.61 -16.76 2.70
CA ALA A 161 2.96 -17.32 4.00
C ALA A 161 3.70 -16.31 4.91
N ILE A 162 4.61 -15.52 4.34
CA ILE A 162 5.29 -14.43 5.05
C ILE A 162 4.28 -13.36 5.48
N ALA A 163 3.39 -12.93 4.58
CA ALA A 163 2.36 -11.94 4.87
C ALA A 163 1.46 -12.40 6.03
N ARG A 164 0.97 -13.64 6.02
CA ARG A 164 0.19 -14.22 7.14
C ARG A 164 0.96 -14.17 8.46
N THR A 165 2.25 -14.49 8.44
CA THR A 165 3.11 -14.46 9.64
C THR A 165 3.28 -13.04 10.19
N LEU A 166 3.46 -12.04 9.32
CA LEU A 166 3.61 -10.64 9.69
C LEU A 166 2.29 -10.08 10.25
N LEU A 167 1.17 -10.37 9.59
CA LEU A 167 -0.15 -9.86 9.95
C LEU A 167 -0.69 -10.46 11.27
N ALA A 168 -0.33 -11.71 11.59
CA ALA A 168 -0.66 -12.31 12.88
C ALA A 168 -0.01 -11.62 14.10
N ARG A 169 1.01 -10.79 13.87
CA ARG A 169 1.78 -10.07 14.92
C ARG A 169 1.41 -8.58 15.00
N SER A 170 0.44 -8.13 14.20
CA SER A 170 0.14 -6.73 13.90
C SER A 170 -1.11 -6.20 14.58
#